data_AF-A0A7X9E6Z5-F1
#
_entry.id   AF-A0A7X9E6Z5-F1
#
_cell.length_a   1.000
_cell.length_b   1.000
_cell.length_c   1.000
_cell.angle_alpha   90.00
_cell.angle_beta   90.00
_cell.angle_gamma   90.00
#
_symmetry.space_group_name_H-M   'P 1'
#
loop_
_entity.id
_entity.type
_entity.pdbx_description
1 polymer ?
#
loop_
_entity_poly.entity_id
_entity_poly.type
_entity_poly.pdbx_seq_one_letter_code
_entity_poly.pdbx_strand_id
1 'polypeptide(L)'
;MEDIKEHFVEYVALLIGMAVFVVLLVIYRFDKDALLIISGVGSAFYVAWGILHYVLRKRLTRTIVYEYVLFGILVFLLLFTVLSI
;
A
#
# COMPACT_ATOMS: atom_id res chain seq x y z
N MET A 1 -15.59 19.27 13.70
CA MET A 1 -15.27 19.63 12.30
C MET A 1 -13.75 19.70 12.06
N GLU A 2 -12.92 19.78 13.12
CA GLU A 2 -11.46 19.67 13.04
C GLU A 2 -10.94 18.24 12.76
N ASP A 3 -11.61 17.18 13.26
CA ASP A 3 -11.17 15.78 13.04
C ASP A 3 -11.10 15.35 11.56
N ILE A 4 -11.95 15.90 10.69
CA ILE A 4 -11.97 15.51 9.27
C ILE A 4 -10.73 16.06 8.55
N LYS A 5 -10.28 17.27 8.91
CA LYS A 5 -9.12 17.91 8.28
C LYS A 5 -7.81 17.23 8.64
N GLU A 6 -7.69 16.76 9.88
CA GLU A 6 -6.45 16.15 10.39
C GLU A 6 -6.18 14.79 9.72
N HIS A 7 -7.23 14.09 9.29
CA HIS A 7 -7.09 12.78 8.62
C HIS A 7 -7.08 12.88 7.10
N PHE A 8 -7.53 13.99 6.53
CA PHE A 8 -7.64 14.19 5.09
C PHE A 8 -6.29 14.01 4.38
N VAL A 9 -5.22 14.53 4.96
CA VAL A 9 -3.87 14.47 4.35
C VAL A 9 -3.37 13.03 4.24
N GLU A 10 -3.57 12.20 5.27
CA GLU A 10 -3.13 10.81 5.29
C GLU A 10 -3.87 9.95 4.26
N TYR A 11 -5.19 10.15 4.15
CA TYR A 11 -6.01 9.44 3.16
C TYR A 11 -5.78 9.94 1.73
N VAL A 12 -5.51 11.24 1.54
CA VAL A 12 -5.11 11.79 0.25
C VAL A 12 -3.75 11.24 -0.18
N ALA A 13 -2.78 11.13 0.74
CA ALA A 13 -1.49 10.52 0.43
C ALA A 13 -1.64 9.04 0.00
N LEU A 14 -2.51 8.28 0.68
CA LEU A 14 -2.84 6.91 0.27
C LEU A 14 -3.47 6.88 -1.12
N LEU A 15 -4.45 7.73 -1.38
CA LEU A 15 -5.16 7.81 -2.66
C LEU A 15 -4.22 8.15 -3.81
N ILE A 16 -3.33 9.12 -3.61
CA ILE A 16 -2.29 9.49 -4.59
C ILE A 16 -1.36 8.30 -4.82
N GLY A 17 -0.88 7.64 -3.76
CA GLY A 17 -0.03 6.46 -3.88
C GLY A 17 -0.70 5.33 -4.67
N MET A 18 -1.99 5.07 -4.43
CA MET A 18 -2.77 4.09 -5.18
C MET A 18 -2.94 4.48 -6.65
N ALA A 19 -3.21 5.75 -6.95
CA ALA A 19 -3.31 6.23 -8.32
C ALA A 19 -1.98 6.07 -9.07
N VAL A 20 -0.86 6.44 -8.44
CA VAL A 20 0.48 6.24 -8.99
C VAL A 20 0.74 4.76 -9.24
N PHE A 21 0.39 3.89 -8.29
CA PHE A 21 0.56 2.44 -8.44
C PHE A 21 -0.21 1.89 -9.66
N VAL A 22 -1.49 2.27 -9.82
CA VAL A 22 -2.30 1.85 -10.98
C VAL A 22 -1.70 2.37 -12.29
N VAL A 23 -1.26 3.64 -12.34
CA VAL A 23 -0.63 4.21 -13.53
C VAL A 23 0.64 3.44 -13.89
N LEU A 24 1.48 3.10 -12.91
CA LEU A 24 2.69 2.30 -13.13
C LEU A 24 2.36 0.90 -13.68
N LEU A 25 1.33 0.23 -13.14
CA LEU A 25 0.89 -1.07 -13.68
C LEU A 25 0.48 -0.97 -15.16
N VAL A 26 -0.20 0.11 -15.55
CA VAL A 26 -0.61 0.33 -16.95
C VAL A 26 0.58 0.61 -17.86
N ILE A 27 1.52 1.45 -17.42
CA ILE A 27 2.72 1.82 -18.18
C ILE A 27 3.61 0.60 -18.42
N TYR A 28 3.85 -0.21 -17.37
CA TYR A 28 4.76 -1.35 -17.41
C TYR A 28 4.05 -2.68 -17.70
N ARG A 29 2.80 -2.67 -18.21
CA ARG A 29 1.96 -3.87 -18.37
C ARG A 29 2.55 -5.03 -19.18
N PHE A 30 3.59 -4.78 -19.97
CA PHE A 30 4.26 -5.80 -20.80
C PHE A 30 5.64 -6.21 -20.26
N ASP A 31 6.12 -5.59 -19.18
CA ASP A 31 7.40 -5.87 -18.55
C ASP A 31 7.15 -6.56 -17.20
N LYS A 32 7.29 -7.90 -17.20
CA LYS A 32 7.02 -8.73 -16.02
C LYS A 32 7.93 -8.38 -14.84
N ASP A 33 9.21 -8.09 -15.11
CA ASP A 33 10.18 -7.79 -14.07
C ASP A 33 9.86 -6.44 -13.42
N ALA A 34 9.53 -5.43 -14.22
CA ALA A 34 9.09 -4.14 -13.72
C ALA A 34 7.79 -4.28 -12.90
N LEU A 35 6.80 -5.05 -13.37
CA LEU A 35 5.55 -5.28 -12.63
C LEU A 35 5.79 -5.97 -11.28
N LEU A 36 6.75 -6.88 -11.20
CA LEU A 36 7.11 -7.58 -9.96
C LEU A 36 7.75 -6.62 -8.96
N ILE A 37 8.68 -5.76 -9.42
CA ILE A 37 9.28 -4.69 -8.61
C ILE A 37 8.20 -3.71 -8.14
N ILE A 38 7.34 -3.23 -9.05
CA ILE A 38 6.24 -2.31 -8.74
C ILE A 38 5.32 -2.92 -7.69
N SER A 39 4.92 -4.19 -7.85
CA SER A 39 4.07 -4.92 -6.90
C SER A 39 4.69 -5.01 -5.51
N GLY A 40 6.00 -5.27 -5.44
CA GLY A 40 6.76 -5.27 -4.18
C GLY A 40 6.78 -3.89 -3.52
N VAL A 41 7.10 -2.86 -4.29
CA VAL A 41 7.14 -1.46 -3.80
C VAL A 41 5.75 -0.99 -3.35
N GLY A 42 4.70 -1.27 -4.12
CA GLY A 42 3.32 -0.89 -3.79
C GLY A 42 2.82 -1.58 -2.52
N SER A 43 3.15 -2.86 -2.34
CA SER A 43 2.82 -3.61 -1.12
C SER A 43 3.58 -3.06 0.09
N ALA A 44 4.88 -2.77 -0.07
CA ALA A 44 5.68 -2.15 0.98
C ALA A 44 5.17 -0.75 1.36
N PHE A 45 4.75 0.06 0.37
CA PHE A 45 4.13 1.35 0.60
C PHE A 45 2.84 1.24 1.43
N TYR A 46 1.97 0.29 1.11
CA TYR A 46 0.73 0.06 1.86
C TYR A 46 1.02 -0.30 3.33
N VAL A 47 1.97 -1.20 3.56
CA VAL A 47 2.40 -1.58 4.91
C VAL A 47 2.99 -0.39 5.66
N ALA A 48 3.88 0.37 5.02
CA ALA A 48 4.49 1.56 5.61
C ALA A 48 3.46 2.62 5.98
N TRP A 49 2.46 2.85 5.12
CA TRP A 49 1.35 3.75 5.40
C TRP A 49 0.54 3.28 6.62
N GLY A 50 0.20 1.99 6.69
CA GLY A 50 -0.52 1.42 7.84
C GLY A 50 0.23 1.56 9.16
N ILE A 51 1.55 1.39 9.14
CA ILE A 51 2.42 1.60 10.31
C ILE A 51 2.48 3.08 10.71
N LEU A 52 2.72 3.99 9.76
CA LEU A 52 2.77 5.43 10.01
C LEU A 52 1.45 5.94 10.58
N HIS A 53 0.34 5.49 10.00
CA HIS A 53 -1.00 5.80 10.45
C HIS A 53 -1.26 5.32 11.90
N TYR A 54 -0.79 4.12 12.24
CA TYR A 54 -0.85 3.61 13.61
C TYR A 54 -0.03 4.48 14.59
N VAL A 55 1.21 4.82 14.23
CA VAL A 55 2.13 5.58 15.10
C VAL A 55 1.60 6.98 15.39
N LEU A 56 1.05 7.66 14.37
CA LEU A 56 0.48 8.99 14.49
C LEU A 56 -0.76 9.01 15.37
N ARG A 57 -1.60 7.96 15.32
CA ARG A 57 -2.88 7.95 16.01
C ARG A 57 -2.84 7.44 17.45
N LYS A 58 -1.78 6.76 17.92
CA LYS A 58 -1.54 6.23 19.30
C LYS A 58 -2.72 5.51 20.00
N ARG A 59 -3.85 5.32 19.32
CA ARG A 59 -5.13 4.75 19.80
C ARG A 59 -5.48 3.43 19.12
N LEU A 60 -4.78 3.06 18.05
CA LEU A 60 -4.99 1.78 17.39
C LEU A 60 -4.29 0.67 18.17
N THR A 61 -4.84 -0.53 18.17
CA THR A 61 -4.23 -1.73 18.74
C THR A 61 -3.14 -2.26 17.81
N ARG A 62 -2.11 -2.92 18.36
CA ARG A 62 -1.04 -3.56 17.57
C ARG A 62 -1.59 -4.54 16.54
N THR A 63 -2.76 -5.13 16.79
CA THR A 63 -3.51 -6.01 15.88
C THR A 63 -3.69 -5.40 14.50
N ILE A 64 -4.02 -4.11 14.42
CA ILE A 64 -4.29 -3.43 13.14
C ILE A 64 -3.01 -3.35 12.29
N VAL A 65 -1.84 -3.16 12.91
CA VAL A 65 -0.56 -3.17 12.17
C VAL A 65 -0.28 -4.54 11.56
N TYR A 66 -0.57 -5.62 12.29
CA TYR A 66 -0.41 -6.98 11.76
C TYR A 66 -1.35 -7.25 10.59
N GLU A 67 -2.57 -6.71 10.60
CA GLU A 67 -3.48 -6.79 9.46
C GLU A 67 -2.88 -6.11 8.23
N TYR A 68 -2.39 -4.88 8.35
CA TYR A 68 -1.74 -4.18 7.22
C TYR A 68 -0.56 -4.96 6.65
N VAL A 69 0.31 -5.51 7.51
CA VAL A 69 1.45 -6.34 7.11
C VAL A 69 0.98 -7.60 6.40
N LEU A 70 0.00 -8.31 6.96
CA LEU A 70 -0.52 -9.55 6.40
C LEU A 70 -1.17 -9.31 5.03
N PHE A 71 -1.98 -8.27 4.90
CA PHE A 71 -2.61 -7.88 3.63
C PHE A 71 -1.57 -7.48 2.59
N GLY A 72 -0.56 -6.69 2.96
CA GLY A 72 0.51 -6.30 2.03
C GLY A 72 1.29 -7.51 1.52
N ILE A 73 1.66 -8.44 2.40
CA ILE A 73 2.34 -9.69 2.01
C ILE A 73 1.44 -10.53 1.12
N LEU A 74 0.17 -10.71 1.48
CA LEU A 74 -0.76 -11.52 0.71
C LEU A 74 -0.94 -10.97 -0.71
N VAL A 75 -1.15 -9.66 -0.86
CA VAL A 75 -1.30 -9.01 -2.17
C VAL A 75 -0.02 -9.16 -2.99
N PHE A 76 1.15 -8.96 -2.39
CA PHE A 76 2.41 -9.19 -3.07
C PHE A 76 2.54 -10.64 -3.57
N LEU A 77 2.25 -11.63 -2.72
CA LEU A 77 2.36 -13.04 -3.08
C LEU A 77 1.39 -13.44 -4.21
N LEU A 78 0.17 -12.88 -4.21
CA LEU A 78 -0.80 -13.08 -5.28
C LEU A 78 -0.26 -12.52 -6.60
N LEU A 79 0.22 -11.27 -6.61
CA LEU A 79 0.78 -10.65 -7.80
C LEU A 79 2.06 -11.36 -8.26
N PHE A 80 2.94 -11.73 -7.34
CA PHE A 80 4.14 -12.51 -7.60
C PHE A 80 3.78 -13.83 -8.29
N THR A 81 2.80 -14.58 -7.77
CA THR A 81 2.36 -15.85 -8.36
C THR A 81 1.87 -15.66 -9.79
N VAL A 82 1.07 -14.62 -10.05
CA VAL A 82 0.53 -14.36 -11.40
C VAL A 82 1.62 -13.90 -12.37
N LEU A 83 2.57 -13.09 -11.90
CA LEU A 83 3.59 -12.46 -12.75
C LEU A 83 4.83 -13.36 -12.97
N SER A 84 5.08 -14.32 -12.08
CA SER A 84 6.22 -15.25 -12.17
C SER A 84 5.93 -16.52 -12.99
N ILE A 85 4.68 -16.71 -13.44
CA ILE A 85 4.30 -17.74 -14.42
C ILE A 85 4.48 -17.18 -15.84
#